data_AF-A0A9D1UKR4-F1
#
_entry.id   AF-A0A9D1UKR4-F1
#
_cell.length_a   1.000
_cell.length_b   1.000
_cell.length_c   1.000
_cell.angle_alpha   90.00
_cell.angle_beta   90.00
_cell.angle_gamma   90.00
#
_symmetry.space_group_name_H-M   'P 1'
#
loop_
_entity.id
_entity.type
_entity.pdbx_description
1 polymer ?
#
loop_
_entity_poly.entity_id
_entity_poly.type
_entity_poly.pdbx_seq_one_letter_code
_entity_poly.pdbx_strand_id
1 'polypeptide(L)'
;MIGHSPMSPAPVPPLTTLPDGTIKQVNPFSGTEVWTVSSRAHRPVAERHTEVFEITGDNRDTQTDFGIGNLLKTTPEKARMVIDDNGEPRILRGMKVSELDETVPLFRRVANLYEILTYNYWSVNYGHRMDATAARHMAEYLSERAGEDHIEQLLRKKLASAGRSAEEIDAMFTPETALQTIHELGSAFFGGGHDIILARDHYLPGATRSDQIVSSG
;
A
#
# COMPACT_ATOMS: atom_id res chain seq x y z
N MET A 1 -13.24 48.72 13.17
CA MET A 1 -13.39 47.52 14.01
C MET A 1 -14.27 46.55 13.24
N ILE A 2 -13.66 45.63 12.48
CA ILE A 2 -14.40 44.68 11.63
C ILE A 2 -14.68 43.47 12.51
N GLY A 3 -15.95 43.29 12.88
CA GLY A 3 -16.39 42.19 13.73
C GLY A 3 -16.07 40.86 13.07
N HIS A 4 -15.21 40.07 13.71
CA HIS A 4 -15.17 38.64 13.46
C HIS A 4 -16.48 38.07 13.99
N SER A 5 -17.45 37.79 13.11
CA SER A 5 -18.47 36.81 13.44
C SER A 5 -17.73 35.49 13.72
N PRO A 6 -17.85 34.88 14.90
CA PRO A 6 -17.44 33.51 15.05
C PRO A 6 -18.42 32.71 14.20
N MET A 7 -17.98 32.30 13.01
CA MET A 7 -18.56 31.15 12.33
C MET A 7 -18.37 30.00 13.30
N SER A 8 -19.33 29.79 14.19
CA SER A 8 -19.47 28.55 14.91
C SER A 8 -19.99 27.57 13.87
N PRO A 9 -19.17 26.67 13.29
CA PRO A 9 -19.72 25.64 12.45
C PRO A 9 -20.79 24.90 13.28
N ALA A 10 -21.90 24.53 12.64
CA ALA A 10 -22.88 23.67 13.28
C ALA A 10 -22.13 22.49 13.93
N PRO A 11 -22.47 22.10 15.18
CA PRO A 11 -21.66 21.13 15.92
C PRO A 11 -21.62 19.82 15.13
N VAL A 12 -20.45 19.51 14.57
CA VAL A 12 -20.14 18.14 14.15
C VAL A 12 -20.28 17.30 15.42
N PRO A 13 -21.06 16.20 15.41
CA PRO A 13 -21.20 15.37 16.59
C PRO A 13 -19.81 15.01 17.14
N PRO A 14 -19.53 15.25 18.43
CA PRO A 14 -18.19 15.09 19.00
C PRO A 14 -17.66 13.65 18.87
N LEU A 15 -18.58 12.70 18.68
CA LEU A 15 -18.30 11.30 18.38
C LEU A 15 -19.32 10.81 17.35
N THR A 16 -18.83 10.22 16.27
CA THR A 16 -19.63 9.62 15.19
C THR A 16 -19.09 8.24 14.88
N THR A 17 -19.95 7.21 14.89
CA THR A 17 -19.61 5.89 14.36
C THR A 17 -20.04 5.84 12.89
N LEU A 18 -19.08 5.58 12.00
CA LEU A 18 -19.32 5.48 10.56
C LEU A 18 -19.80 4.06 10.19
N PRO A 19 -20.43 3.88 9.00
CA PRO A 19 -20.96 2.59 8.59
C PRO A 19 -19.94 1.43 8.56
N ASP A 20 -18.65 1.69 8.31
CA ASP A 20 -17.59 0.67 8.39
C ASP A 20 -17.11 0.36 9.83
N GLY A 21 -17.72 1.00 10.83
CA GLY A 21 -17.36 0.87 12.25
C GLY A 21 -16.26 1.84 12.70
N THR A 22 -15.69 2.66 11.82
CA THR A 22 -14.70 3.67 12.20
C THR A 22 -15.33 4.72 13.11
N ILE A 23 -14.69 5.01 14.24
CA ILE A 23 -15.14 6.08 15.14
C ILE A 23 -14.39 7.37 14.77
N LYS A 24 -15.13 8.40 14.37
CA LYS A 24 -14.61 9.76 14.19
C LYS A 24 -14.94 10.59 15.42
N GLN A 25 -13.93 11.25 15.99
CA GLN A 25 -14.08 12.16 17.10
C GLN A 25 -13.66 13.56 16.67
N VAL A 26 -14.38 14.58 17.16
CA VAL A 26 -14.01 15.99 16.94
C VAL A 26 -13.91 16.65 18.31
N ASN A 27 -12.73 17.19 18.62
CA ASN A 27 -12.52 17.94 19.84
C ASN A 27 -13.33 19.25 19.77
N PRO A 28 -14.28 19.51 20.69
CA PRO A 28 -15.17 20.67 20.61
C PRO A 28 -14.47 22.00 20.89
N PHE A 29 -13.25 21.98 21.46
CA PHE A 29 -12.47 23.18 21.78
C PHE A 29 -11.43 23.51 20.70
N SER A 30 -10.77 22.49 20.13
CA SER A 30 -9.70 22.69 19.14
C SER A 30 -10.13 22.42 17.69
N GLY A 31 -11.26 21.74 17.47
CA GLY A 31 -11.67 21.25 16.15
C GLY A 31 -10.82 20.09 15.63
N THR A 32 -9.88 19.57 16.43
CA THR A 32 -9.03 18.44 16.04
C THR A 32 -9.86 17.19 15.81
N GLU A 33 -9.65 16.53 14.67
CA GLU A 33 -10.32 15.29 14.32
C GLU A 33 -9.42 14.07 14.59
N VAL A 34 -10.02 13.01 15.11
CA VAL A 34 -9.34 11.72 15.39
C VAL A 34 -10.17 10.60 14.78
N TRP A 35 -9.50 9.64 14.15
CA TRP A 35 -10.10 8.43 13.59
C TRP A 35 -9.59 7.21 14.33
N THR A 36 -10.50 6.46 14.95
CA THR A 36 -10.22 5.14 15.50
C THR A 36 -10.68 4.09 14.50
N VAL A 37 -9.72 3.54 13.76
CA VAL A 37 -9.95 2.50 12.75
C VAL A 37 -9.49 1.16 13.33
N SER A 38 -10.40 0.23 13.61
CA SER A 38 -10.07 -1.05 14.26
C SER A 38 -9.06 -1.87 13.45
N SER A 39 -9.16 -1.87 12.13
CA SER A 39 -8.25 -2.59 11.24
C SER A 39 -6.80 -2.09 11.33
N ARG A 40 -6.54 -0.93 11.95
CA ARG A 40 -5.16 -0.45 12.13
C ARG A 40 -4.31 -1.32 13.04
N ALA A 41 -4.94 -2.05 13.97
CA ALA A 41 -4.24 -2.97 14.86
C ALA A 41 -3.61 -4.17 14.11
N HIS A 42 -4.08 -4.50 12.90
CA HIS A 42 -3.59 -5.64 12.12
C HIS A 42 -2.25 -5.40 11.40
N ARG A 43 -1.71 -4.18 11.47
CA ARG A 43 -0.38 -3.91 10.90
C ARG A 43 0.67 -4.66 11.74
N PRO A 44 1.49 -5.54 11.14
CA PRO A 44 2.57 -6.19 11.85
C PRO A 44 3.54 -5.17 12.47
N VAL A 45 3.92 -5.40 13.71
CA VAL A 45 5.02 -4.67 14.36
C VAL A 45 6.28 -5.46 14.08
N ALA A 46 7.16 -4.92 13.24
CA ALA A 46 8.42 -5.59 12.91
C ALA A 46 9.33 -5.65 14.13
N GLU A 47 9.87 -6.82 14.42
CA GLU A 47 11.02 -6.95 15.33
C GLU A 47 12.25 -6.34 14.66
N ARG A 48 12.98 -5.51 15.40
CA ARG A 48 14.26 -4.98 14.89
C ARG A 48 15.29 -6.09 14.94
N HIS A 49 15.71 -6.57 13.78
CA HIS A 49 16.89 -7.42 13.67
C HIS A 49 18.13 -6.59 14.06
N THR A 50 18.82 -7.01 15.12
CA THR A 50 20.01 -6.33 15.65
C THR A 50 21.32 -6.88 15.09
N GLU A 51 21.26 -8.00 14.37
CA GLU A 51 22.44 -8.62 13.78
C GLU A 51 22.89 -7.85 12.54
N VAL A 52 24.15 -7.40 12.57
CA VAL A 52 24.78 -6.73 11.42
C VAL A 52 25.43 -7.79 10.55
N PHE A 53 25.11 -7.77 9.26
CA PHE A 53 25.62 -8.70 8.27
C PHE A 53 26.19 -7.94 7.06
N GLU A 54 26.92 -8.66 6.22
CA GLU A 54 27.59 -8.10 5.05
C GLU A 54 26.58 -7.73 3.96
N ILE A 55 26.73 -6.53 3.40
CA ILE A 55 26.01 -6.08 2.20
C ILE A 55 26.94 -6.17 1.01
N THR A 56 26.54 -6.95 0.01
CA THR A 56 27.25 -7.16 -1.23
C THR A 56 26.38 -6.77 -2.43
N GLY A 57 26.97 -6.73 -3.63
CA GLY A 57 26.18 -6.51 -4.85
C GLY A 57 25.05 -7.52 -5.05
N ASP A 58 25.25 -8.76 -4.60
CA ASP A 58 24.30 -9.86 -4.81
C ASP A 58 23.09 -9.80 -3.90
N ASN A 59 23.23 -9.17 -2.72
CA ASN A 59 22.21 -9.23 -1.68
C ASN A 59 21.55 -7.87 -1.39
N ARG A 60 22.19 -6.75 -1.80
CA ARG A 60 21.75 -5.38 -1.53
C ARG A 60 20.28 -5.14 -1.87
N ASP A 61 19.85 -5.63 -3.03
CA ASP A 61 18.53 -5.33 -3.59
C ASP A 61 17.41 -6.24 -3.06
N THR A 62 17.76 -7.27 -2.27
CA THR A 62 16.82 -8.26 -1.74
C THR A 62 16.71 -8.25 -0.21
N GLN A 63 17.53 -7.46 0.49
CA GLN A 63 17.55 -7.42 1.96
C GLN A 63 16.28 -6.87 2.60
N THR A 64 15.55 -6.01 1.88
CA THR A 64 14.32 -5.40 2.38
C THR A 64 13.15 -5.86 1.53
N ASP A 65 11.95 -5.93 2.10
CA ASP A 65 10.73 -6.24 1.35
C ASP A 65 10.44 -5.21 0.24
N PHE A 66 11.06 -4.02 0.30
CA PHE A 66 10.87 -2.93 -0.66
C PHE A 66 11.95 -2.87 -1.75
N GLY A 67 13.04 -3.62 -1.61
CA GLY A 67 14.19 -3.57 -2.52
C GLY A 67 13.81 -3.96 -3.96
N ILE A 68 14.59 -3.49 -4.93
CA ILE A 68 14.29 -3.71 -6.35
C ILE A 68 14.41 -5.18 -6.79
N GLY A 69 15.07 -6.03 -6.00
CA GLY A 69 15.07 -7.49 -6.21
C GLY A 69 13.82 -8.20 -5.68
N ASN A 70 12.90 -7.46 -5.05
CA ASN A 70 11.69 -7.97 -4.39
C ASN A 70 10.41 -7.27 -4.90
N LEU A 71 10.31 -6.97 -6.20
CA LEU A 71 9.21 -6.16 -6.74
C LEU A 71 7.81 -6.71 -6.39
N LEU A 72 7.67 -8.04 -6.32
CA LEU A 72 6.42 -8.75 -5.98
C LEU A 72 6.20 -8.99 -4.48
N LYS A 73 7.03 -8.39 -3.60
CA LYS A 73 6.73 -8.34 -2.15
C LYS A 73 5.89 -7.14 -1.75
N THR A 74 5.71 -6.19 -2.67
CA THR A 74 4.90 -4.98 -2.52
C THR A 74 3.66 -5.05 -3.40
N THR A 75 2.63 -4.25 -3.11
CA THR A 75 1.47 -4.15 -4.00
C THR A 75 1.86 -3.69 -5.43
N PRO A 76 1.01 -3.93 -6.44
CA PRO A 76 1.27 -3.51 -7.82
C PRO A 76 1.74 -2.06 -7.94
N GLU A 77 2.70 -1.83 -8.82
CA GLU A 77 3.23 -0.50 -9.08
C GLU A 77 2.23 0.34 -9.87
N LYS A 78 1.61 1.29 -9.17
CA LYS A 78 0.73 2.30 -9.79
C LYS A 78 1.53 3.22 -10.71
N ALA A 79 2.78 3.49 -10.34
CA ALA A 79 3.70 4.26 -11.15
C ALA A 79 5.17 4.00 -10.76
N ARG A 80 6.08 4.23 -11.69
CA ARG A 80 7.53 4.30 -11.43
C ARG A 80 8.17 5.45 -12.18
N MET A 81 9.25 5.99 -11.64
CA MET A 81 10.11 6.94 -12.34
C MET A 81 11.34 6.20 -12.87
N VAL A 82 11.67 6.40 -14.14
CA VAL A 82 12.82 5.80 -14.83
C VAL A 82 13.62 6.91 -15.52
N ILE A 83 14.85 6.61 -15.92
CA ILE A 83 15.60 7.42 -16.88
C ILE A 83 15.38 6.83 -18.27
N ASP A 84 14.95 7.64 -19.23
CA ASP A 84 14.73 7.20 -20.61
C ASP A 84 16.05 7.15 -21.42
N ASP A 85 15.95 6.74 -22.68
CA ASP A 85 17.11 6.60 -23.57
C ASP A 85 17.84 7.92 -23.86
N ASN A 86 17.19 9.07 -23.61
CA ASN A 86 17.80 10.39 -23.74
C ASN A 86 18.46 10.86 -22.44
N GLY A 87 18.40 10.07 -21.36
CA GLY A 87 18.90 10.45 -20.04
C GLY A 87 17.92 11.27 -19.22
N GLU A 88 16.66 11.42 -19.65
CA GLU A 88 15.66 12.28 -19.00
C GLU A 88 14.71 11.46 -18.09
N PRO A 89 14.24 12.04 -16.96
CA PRO A 89 13.31 11.35 -16.08
C PRO A 89 11.92 11.24 -16.70
N ARG A 90 11.36 10.02 -16.69
CA ARG A 90 10.00 9.72 -17.17
C ARG A 90 9.21 8.93 -16.15
N ILE A 91 7.91 9.20 -16.06
CA ILE A 91 6.98 8.40 -15.24
C ILE A 91 6.26 7.37 -16.12
N LEU A 92 6.38 6.10 -15.76
CA LEU A 92 5.58 5.00 -16.28
C LEU A 92 4.45 4.71 -15.29
N ARG A 93 3.28 4.27 -15.79
CA ARG A 93 2.07 4.06 -14.98
C ARG A 93 1.40 2.76 -15.36
N GLY A 94 0.76 2.13 -14.38
CA GLY A 94 -0.04 0.93 -14.61
C GLY A 94 0.79 -0.28 -15.03
N MET A 95 1.94 -0.49 -14.39
CA MET A 95 2.85 -1.59 -14.75
C MET A 95 2.19 -2.94 -14.51
N LYS A 96 2.25 -3.84 -15.48
CA LYS A 96 1.93 -5.27 -15.34
C LYS A 96 3.13 -6.04 -14.78
N VAL A 97 2.93 -7.31 -14.41
CA VAL A 97 4.04 -8.14 -13.90
C VAL A 97 5.10 -8.35 -14.96
N SER A 98 4.68 -8.65 -16.19
CA SER A 98 5.59 -8.88 -17.33
C SER A 98 6.50 -7.69 -17.67
N GLU A 99 6.12 -6.48 -17.27
CA GLU A 99 6.82 -5.24 -17.61
C GLU A 99 7.78 -4.78 -16.49
N LEU A 100 7.77 -5.45 -15.34
CA LEU A 100 8.51 -5.00 -14.16
C LEU A 100 10.03 -5.01 -14.37
N ASP A 101 10.54 -5.96 -15.15
CA ASP A 101 11.97 -6.15 -15.40
C ASP A 101 12.48 -5.41 -16.66
N GLU A 102 11.58 -4.77 -17.42
CA GLU A 102 11.95 -4.04 -18.64
C GLU A 102 12.71 -2.74 -18.34
N THR A 103 12.60 -2.22 -17.11
CA THR A 103 13.19 -0.95 -16.69
C THR A 103 13.70 -1.00 -15.26
N VAL A 104 14.72 -0.20 -14.96
CA VAL A 104 15.22 -0.02 -13.59
C VAL A 104 14.61 1.26 -12.99
N PRO A 105 13.69 1.17 -12.01
CA PRO A 105 13.05 2.34 -11.43
C PRO A 105 14.02 3.10 -10.51
N LEU A 106 13.99 4.43 -10.57
CA LEU A 106 14.56 5.33 -9.55
C LEU A 106 13.66 5.40 -8.31
N PHE A 107 12.34 5.45 -8.55
CA PHE A 107 11.31 5.44 -7.52
C PHE A 107 10.11 4.63 -7.98
N ARG A 108 9.43 3.98 -7.04
CA ARG A 108 8.22 3.20 -7.25
C ARG A 108 7.12 3.76 -6.35
N ARG A 109 5.90 3.88 -6.88
CA ARG A 109 4.71 4.20 -6.11
C ARG A 109 3.80 2.99 -6.08
N VAL A 110 3.59 2.48 -4.88
CA VAL A 110 2.77 1.28 -4.61
C VAL A 110 1.72 1.64 -3.55
N ALA A 111 0.59 0.93 -3.54
CA ALA A 111 -0.35 1.04 -2.41
C ALA A 111 0.27 0.48 -1.13
N ASN A 112 0.02 1.12 0.00
CA ASN A 112 0.41 0.59 1.30
C ASN A 112 -0.44 -0.65 1.62
N LEU A 113 0.20 -1.80 1.84
CA LEU A 113 -0.48 -3.06 2.18
C LEU A 113 -1.38 -2.92 3.42
N TYR A 114 -0.97 -2.05 4.37
CA TYR A 114 -1.68 -1.72 5.59
C TYR A 114 -2.09 -0.24 5.58
N GLU A 115 -3.17 0.09 4.86
CA GLU A 115 -3.71 1.44 4.72
C GLU A 115 -4.09 2.11 6.05
N ILE A 116 -3.96 3.46 6.16
CA ILE A 116 -4.51 4.20 7.33
C ILE A 116 -6.01 4.25 7.16
N LEU A 117 -6.39 5.01 6.14
CA LEU A 117 -7.69 5.08 5.51
C LEU A 117 -7.88 3.90 4.55
N THR A 118 -8.57 2.81 4.89
CA THR A 118 -8.70 1.71 3.89
C THR A 118 -9.49 2.17 2.66
N TYR A 119 -9.30 1.54 1.50
CA TYR A 119 -10.19 1.76 0.35
C TYR A 119 -11.66 1.51 0.71
N ASN A 120 -11.93 0.49 1.53
CA ASN A 120 -13.28 0.20 2.03
C ASN A 120 -13.87 1.33 2.88
N TYR A 121 -13.06 1.96 3.74
CA TYR A 121 -13.48 3.15 4.50
C TYR A 121 -14.02 4.23 3.57
N TRP A 122 -13.28 4.57 2.50
CA TRP A 122 -13.69 5.60 1.55
C TRP A 122 -14.92 5.18 0.74
N SER A 123 -14.95 3.91 0.31
CA SER A 123 -16.04 3.35 -0.49
C SER A 123 -17.37 3.32 0.26
N VAL A 124 -17.36 2.84 1.50
CA VAL A 124 -18.56 2.63 2.32
C VAL A 124 -19.05 3.95 2.92
N ASN A 125 -18.15 4.79 3.42
CA ASN A 125 -18.54 5.99 4.16
C ASN A 125 -18.79 7.21 3.25
N TYR A 126 -18.18 7.25 2.07
CA TYR A 126 -18.23 8.43 1.17
C TYR A 126 -18.55 8.08 -0.29
N GLY A 127 -18.87 6.81 -0.58
CA GLY A 127 -19.21 6.39 -1.94
C GLY A 127 -18.03 6.45 -2.92
N HIS A 128 -16.79 6.48 -2.43
CA HIS A 128 -15.62 6.49 -3.29
C HIS A 128 -15.60 5.25 -4.20
N ARG A 129 -15.15 5.46 -5.44
CA ARG A 129 -15.02 4.42 -6.46
C ARG A 129 -13.69 4.61 -7.17
N MET A 130 -13.10 3.50 -7.57
CA MET A 130 -11.90 3.46 -8.40
C MET A 130 -12.12 4.26 -9.69
N ASP A 131 -11.14 5.10 -10.05
CA ASP A 131 -11.17 5.82 -11.32
C ASP A 131 -10.89 4.89 -12.51
N ALA A 132 -11.14 5.37 -13.73
CA ALA A 132 -10.97 4.58 -14.95
C ALA A 132 -9.50 4.14 -15.19
N THR A 133 -8.52 4.89 -14.70
CA THR A 133 -7.10 4.56 -14.87
C THR A 133 -6.71 3.42 -13.95
N ALA A 134 -7.10 3.48 -12.68
CA ALA A 134 -6.88 2.40 -11.72
C ALA A 134 -7.67 1.14 -12.09
N ALA A 135 -8.90 1.28 -12.60
CA ALA A 135 -9.71 0.16 -13.07
C ALA A 135 -9.08 -0.54 -14.27
N ARG A 136 -8.54 0.23 -15.23
CA ARG A 136 -7.78 -0.31 -16.36
C ARG A 136 -6.52 -1.03 -15.89
N HIS A 137 -5.73 -0.41 -15.01
CA HIS A 137 -4.53 -1.03 -14.45
C HIS A 137 -4.85 -2.35 -13.77
N MET A 138 -5.89 -2.41 -12.93
CA MET A 138 -6.32 -3.65 -12.29
C MET A 138 -6.69 -4.72 -13.32
N ALA A 139 -7.46 -4.38 -14.35
CA ALA A 139 -7.86 -5.32 -15.39
C ALA A 139 -6.67 -5.85 -16.20
N GLU A 140 -5.74 -4.97 -16.58
CA GLU A 140 -4.51 -5.34 -17.30
C GLU A 140 -3.59 -6.20 -16.43
N TYR A 141 -3.43 -5.85 -15.15
CA TYR A 141 -2.61 -6.60 -14.20
C TYR A 141 -3.15 -8.01 -13.95
N LEU A 142 -4.47 -8.13 -13.75
CA LEU A 142 -5.15 -9.42 -13.51
C LEU A 142 -5.36 -10.23 -14.79
N SER A 143 -5.08 -9.66 -15.97
CA SER A 143 -5.09 -10.44 -17.22
C SER A 143 -3.91 -11.42 -17.33
N GLU A 144 -2.89 -11.26 -16.48
CA GLU A 144 -1.72 -12.13 -16.41
C GLU A 144 -1.85 -13.08 -15.20
N ARG A 145 -1.60 -14.38 -15.40
CA ARG A 145 -1.60 -15.36 -14.30
C ARG A 145 -0.66 -14.94 -13.16
N ALA A 146 0.53 -14.43 -13.50
CA ALA A 146 1.48 -13.95 -12.52
C ALA A 146 0.94 -12.74 -11.72
N GLY A 147 0.06 -11.95 -12.31
CA GLY A 147 -0.62 -10.84 -11.63
C GLY A 147 -1.65 -11.34 -10.63
N GLU A 148 -2.47 -12.32 -11.00
CA GLU A 148 -3.41 -12.98 -10.09
C GLU A 148 -2.68 -13.64 -8.92
N ASP A 149 -1.64 -14.44 -9.20
CA ASP A 149 -0.83 -15.13 -8.18
C ASP A 149 -0.22 -14.13 -7.19
N HIS A 150 0.27 -13.01 -7.69
CA HIS A 150 0.82 -11.95 -6.86
C HIS A 150 -0.24 -11.31 -5.94
N ILE A 151 -1.43 -10.98 -6.46
CA ILE A 151 -2.49 -10.41 -5.62
C ILE A 151 -2.96 -11.41 -4.57
N GLU A 152 -3.13 -12.69 -4.93
CA GLU A 152 -3.46 -13.73 -3.97
C GLU A 152 -2.44 -13.82 -2.85
N GLN A 153 -1.14 -13.88 -3.15
CA GLN A 153 -0.08 -13.95 -2.14
C GLN A 153 -0.12 -12.75 -1.17
N LEU A 154 -0.31 -11.54 -1.70
CA LEU A 154 -0.43 -10.34 -0.86
C LEU A 154 -1.68 -10.36 0.02
N LEU A 155 -2.81 -10.81 -0.52
CA LEU A 155 -4.05 -10.93 0.24
C LEU A 155 -3.93 -11.97 1.34
N ARG A 156 -3.36 -13.15 1.05
CA ARG A 156 -3.07 -14.19 2.06
C ARG A 156 -2.20 -13.64 3.19
N LYS A 157 -1.09 -12.94 2.86
CA LYS A 157 -0.22 -12.28 3.86
C LYS A 157 -0.98 -11.26 4.72
N LYS A 158 -1.82 -10.44 4.09
CA LYS A 158 -2.63 -9.40 4.77
C LYS A 158 -3.70 -10.01 5.68
N LEU A 159 -4.39 -11.05 5.23
CA LEU A 159 -5.43 -11.76 6.00
C LEU A 159 -4.83 -12.50 7.20
N ALA A 160 -3.68 -13.16 7.02
CA ALA A 160 -2.95 -13.80 8.12
C ALA A 160 -2.50 -12.77 9.17
N SER A 161 -2.00 -11.61 8.74
CA SER A 161 -1.64 -10.51 9.65
C SER A 161 -2.86 -9.92 10.39
N ALA A 162 -4.06 -10.08 9.83
CA ALA A 162 -5.31 -9.73 10.49
C ALA A 162 -5.86 -10.84 11.42
N GLY A 163 -5.10 -11.93 11.62
CA GLY A 163 -5.42 -13.00 12.57
C GLY A 163 -6.37 -14.09 12.04
N ARG A 164 -6.65 -14.13 10.73
CA ARG A 164 -7.41 -15.24 10.13
C ARG A 164 -6.58 -16.52 10.12
N SER A 165 -7.22 -17.66 10.33
CA SER A 165 -6.56 -18.97 10.29
C SER A 165 -6.18 -19.36 8.87
N ALA A 166 -5.24 -20.31 8.73
CA ALA A 166 -4.86 -20.83 7.42
C ALA A 166 -6.07 -21.46 6.70
N GLU A 167 -6.90 -22.20 7.43
CA GLU A 167 -8.11 -22.86 6.90
C GLU A 167 -9.15 -21.84 6.40
N GLU A 168 -9.36 -20.75 7.15
CA GLU A 168 -10.25 -19.66 6.71
C GLU A 168 -9.73 -18.97 5.45
N ILE A 169 -8.41 -18.76 5.36
CA ILE A 169 -7.78 -18.16 4.18
C ILE A 169 -7.90 -19.11 2.99
N ASP A 170 -7.57 -20.39 3.14
CA ASP A 170 -7.65 -21.38 2.06
C ASP A 170 -9.07 -21.52 1.51
N ALA A 171 -10.08 -21.44 2.36
CA ALA A 171 -11.49 -21.43 1.94
C ALA A 171 -11.89 -20.22 1.07
N MET A 172 -11.15 -19.10 1.16
CA MET A 172 -11.37 -17.90 0.32
C MET A 172 -10.68 -17.98 -1.04
N PHE A 173 -9.74 -18.91 -1.23
CA PHE A 173 -8.92 -19.04 -2.42
C PHE A 173 -9.01 -20.46 -2.99
N THR A 174 -10.23 -21.01 -3.06
CA THR A 174 -10.48 -22.25 -3.80
C THR A 174 -10.51 -21.96 -5.31
N PRO A 175 -10.38 -22.97 -6.19
CA PRO A 175 -10.49 -22.75 -7.64
C PRO A 175 -11.77 -22.00 -8.06
N GLU A 176 -12.86 -22.13 -7.31
CA GLU A 176 -14.15 -21.49 -7.57
C GLU A 176 -14.23 -20.05 -7.02
N THR A 177 -13.51 -19.73 -5.94
CA THR A 177 -13.66 -18.45 -5.22
C THR A 177 -12.48 -17.51 -5.38
N ALA A 178 -11.29 -18.02 -5.73
CA ALA A 178 -10.04 -17.25 -5.78
C ALA A 178 -10.15 -15.98 -6.64
N LEU A 179 -10.66 -16.10 -7.87
CA LEU A 179 -10.78 -14.96 -8.78
C LEU A 179 -11.70 -13.88 -8.21
N GLN A 180 -12.85 -14.26 -7.63
CA GLN A 180 -13.77 -13.31 -7.01
C GLN A 180 -13.11 -12.61 -5.81
N THR A 181 -12.44 -13.37 -4.94
CA THR A 181 -11.72 -12.83 -3.78
C THR A 181 -10.61 -11.86 -4.20
N ILE A 182 -9.83 -12.22 -5.23
CA ILE A 182 -8.78 -11.38 -5.83
C ILE A 182 -9.39 -10.07 -6.34
N HIS A 183 -10.50 -10.13 -7.08
CA HIS A 183 -11.15 -8.94 -7.62
C HIS A 183 -11.70 -8.03 -6.51
N GLU A 184 -12.42 -8.59 -5.54
CA GLU A 184 -13.05 -7.80 -4.48
C GLU A 184 -12.03 -7.16 -3.55
N LEU A 185 -11.13 -7.97 -2.97
CA LEU A 185 -10.19 -7.51 -1.95
C LEU A 185 -8.96 -6.84 -2.56
N GLY A 186 -8.53 -7.27 -3.75
CA GLY A 186 -7.38 -6.71 -4.46
C GLY A 186 -7.64 -5.29 -4.97
N SER A 187 -8.90 -4.88 -5.11
CA SER A 187 -9.27 -3.52 -5.54
C SER A 187 -8.58 -2.41 -4.74
N ALA A 188 -8.35 -2.63 -3.44
CA ALA A 188 -7.66 -1.68 -2.56
C ALA A 188 -6.19 -1.42 -2.99
N PHE A 189 -5.54 -2.38 -3.65
CA PHE A 189 -4.16 -2.22 -4.12
C PHE A 189 -4.04 -1.30 -5.33
N PHE A 190 -5.14 -1.09 -6.06
CA PHE A 190 -5.20 -0.22 -7.24
C PHE A 190 -5.89 1.11 -6.91
N GLY A 191 -7.04 1.05 -6.25
CA GLY A 191 -7.90 2.20 -5.94
C GLY A 191 -7.65 2.86 -4.58
N GLY A 192 -6.85 2.25 -3.70
CA GLY A 192 -6.55 2.82 -2.38
C GLY A 192 -5.81 4.16 -2.44
N GLY A 193 -6.02 5.01 -1.44
CA GLY A 193 -5.46 6.37 -1.39
C GLY A 193 -4.16 6.50 -0.58
N HIS A 194 -3.76 5.46 0.16
CA HIS A 194 -2.54 5.48 0.96
C HIS A 194 -1.41 4.79 0.21
N ASP A 195 -0.58 5.57 -0.48
CA ASP A 195 0.56 5.07 -1.25
C ASP A 195 1.89 5.23 -0.48
N ILE A 196 2.87 4.40 -0.80
CA ILE A 196 4.26 4.53 -0.38
C ILE A 196 5.12 4.84 -1.60
N ILE A 197 6.09 5.74 -1.43
CA ILE A 197 7.14 6.00 -2.41
C ILE A 197 8.40 5.26 -1.97
N LEU A 198 8.85 4.32 -2.79
CA LEU A 198 10.04 3.51 -2.57
C LEU A 198 11.15 4.04 -3.45
N ALA A 199 12.30 4.39 -2.87
CA ALA A 199 13.50 4.72 -3.64
C ALA A 199 14.18 3.42 -4.12
N ARG A 200 14.98 3.51 -5.18
CA ARG A 200 15.78 2.38 -5.68
C ARG A 200 16.73 1.86 -4.61
N ASP A 201 17.56 2.75 -4.08
CA ASP A 201 18.66 2.41 -3.19
C ASP A 201 18.24 2.57 -1.73
N HIS A 202 18.41 1.49 -0.96
CA HIS A 202 18.08 1.48 0.48
C HIS A 202 19.29 1.57 1.39
N TYR A 203 20.48 1.51 0.84
CA TYR A 203 21.75 1.59 1.56
C TYR A 203 22.56 2.77 1.08
N LEU A 204 23.43 3.30 1.95
CA LEU A 204 24.41 4.30 1.57
C LEU A 204 25.21 3.87 0.32
N PRO A 205 25.65 4.82 -0.52
CA PRO A 205 26.63 4.53 -1.56
C PRO A 205 27.88 3.86 -0.95
N GLY A 206 28.27 2.70 -1.48
CA GLY A 206 29.40 1.93 -0.97
C GLY A 206 29.18 1.21 0.37
N ALA A 207 27.95 1.09 0.85
CA ALA A 207 27.65 0.30 2.05
C ALA A 207 28.12 -1.16 1.92
N THR A 208 28.74 -1.66 2.99
CA THR A 208 29.19 -3.06 3.13
C THR A 208 28.55 -3.75 4.34
N ARG A 209 27.73 -3.01 5.11
CA ARG A 209 27.06 -3.50 6.32
C ARG A 209 25.58 -3.16 6.33
N SER A 210 24.78 -4.06 6.89
CA SER A 210 23.32 -3.91 6.93
C SER A 210 22.82 -2.76 7.80
N ASP A 211 23.62 -2.28 8.76
CA ASP A 211 23.32 -1.12 9.59
C ASP A 211 23.53 0.23 8.88
N GLN A 212 24.07 0.21 7.65
CA GLN A 212 24.18 1.39 6.78
C GLN A 212 22.92 1.60 5.91
N ILE A 213 21.81 1.00 6.31
CA ILE A 213 20.49 1.20 5.71
C ILE A 213 20.02 2.64 5.92
N VAL A 214 19.48 3.24 4.87
CA VAL A 214 18.90 4.59 4.84
C VAL A 214 17.43 4.59 4.42
N SER A 215 16.84 3.41 4.34
CA SER A 215 15.42 3.20 4.08
C SER A 215 14.63 2.99 5.38
N SER A 216 13.33 3.31 5.34
CA SER A 216 12.40 3.08 6.44
C SER A 216 11.67 1.72 6.35
N GLY A 217 12.12 0.84 5.44
CA GLY A 217 11.53 -0.46 5.15
C GLY A 217 12.38 -1.62 5.63
#